data_AF-A0A936H1B3-F1
#
_entry.id   AF-A0A936H1B3-F1
#
_cell.length_a   1.000
_cell.length_b   1.000
_cell.length_c   1.000
_cell.angle_alpha   90.00
_cell.angle_beta   90.00
_cell.angle_gamma   90.00
#
_symmetry.space_group_name_H-M   'P 1'
#
loop_
_entity.id
_entity.type
_entity.pdbx_description
1 polymer ?
#
loop_
_entity_poly.entity_id
_entity_poly.type
_entity_poly.pdbx_seq_one_letter_code
_entity_poly.pdbx_strand_id
1 'polypeptide(L)'
;MRFHKRILPALSILFLLGVSCQKEAPPVPSMTLLTAAVNGQKLEDGAKNVAIKPTIELTFSGALDPGKFLTACSLTAASGKVSLQFSYVNAGSKAVLTMDSLEYNTGYQLQVAAQAIGKNGESLDKPLSLSFTTMEKGLIMEMAPCISAGGECLQTVTLPGGGRFSFYASFPLFLEDARWKNLQHAVLVLHGQNRDADLYYSYLTTALKQGNFQDNTILIAPDFKNSSEAQAGEWYWTSTSWRDGQPSLTPGLASVSSFGVIDQLVERLADKKYFPAMRNILITGHSSGALFVQLYAAVNSLEAKYPGLKFSYGAANTQYYYYPDDMRFDEGKGQFVQPANCPSFNHWPMGFVNRPAYVNTISKDTLNARLLQRNIAYLLGNGTGADPTLNTTDCEATWLGSNRFKRGEHVFQWLETRYAGVHKSQKVVVQGVGHDGQGMYLSQEVNAWIKSQLK
;
A
#
# COMPACT_ATOMS: atom_id res chain seq x y z
N MET A 1 51.10 -29.50 97.46
CA MET A 1 51.41 -30.95 97.49
C MET A 1 50.10 -31.71 97.74
N ARG A 2 49.85 -32.80 97.00
CA ARG A 2 48.76 -33.82 97.12
C ARG A 2 47.36 -33.54 96.53
N PHE A 3 47.24 -33.94 95.26
CA PHE A 3 46.23 -34.81 94.60
C PHE A 3 44.91 -35.17 95.31
N HIS A 4 43.81 -35.04 94.55
CA HIS A 4 42.64 -35.94 94.58
C HIS A 4 42.21 -36.25 93.13
N LYS A 5 42.12 -37.54 92.78
CA LYS A 5 41.59 -38.07 91.51
C LYS A 5 40.05 -38.03 91.52
N ARG A 6 39.42 -37.62 90.43
CA ARG A 6 38.00 -37.89 90.12
C ARG A 6 37.89 -38.48 88.71
N ILE A 7 37.07 -39.52 88.61
CA ILE A 7 36.76 -40.33 87.42
C ILE A 7 35.62 -39.65 86.64
N LEU A 8 35.74 -39.55 85.32
CA LEU A 8 34.67 -39.12 84.40
C LEU A 8 34.07 -40.34 83.67
N PRO A 9 32.76 -40.37 83.35
CA PRO A 9 32.17 -41.40 82.51
C PRO A 9 32.23 -41.03 81.01
N ALA A 10 32.37 -42.06 80.17
CA ALA A 10 32.44 -41.96 78.72
C ALA A 10 31.04 -41.86 78.07
N LEU A 11 30.90 -41.02 77.05
CA LEU A 11 29.69 -40.80 76.27
C LEU A 11 29.90 -41.34 74.84
N SER A 12 29.08 -42.30 74.42
CA SER A 12 29.09 -42.91 73.09
C SER A 12 28.50 -41.98 72.03
N ILE A 13 29.21 -41.77 70.91
CA ILE A 13 28.75 -41.00 69.75
C ILE A 13 28.42 -41.96 68.60
N LEU A 14 27.17 -41.90 68.14
CA LEU A 14 26.59 -42.68 67.04
C LEU A 14 26.79 -41.93 65.72
N PHE A 15 27.43 -42.55 64.72
CA PHE A 15 27.61 -42.00 63.37
C PHE A 15 26.37 -42.29 62.50
N LEU A 16 25.72 -41.24 61.97
CA LEU A 16 24.63 -41.32 61.00
C LEU A 16 25.12 -40.77 59.64
N LEU A 17 25.16 -41.64 58.63
CA LEU A 17 25.45 -41.32 57.23
C LEU A 17 24.18 -40.77 56.55
N GLY A 18 24.19 -39.49 56.16
CA GLY A 18 23.12 -38.86 55.39
C GLY A 18 23.33 -39.02 53.89
N VAL A 19 22.42 -39.72 53.22
CA VAL A 19 22.30 -39.75 51.75
C VAL A 19 21.59 -38.47 51.30
N SER A 20 22.27 -37.63 50.52
CA SER A 20 21.70 -36.41 49.95
C SER A 20 21.06 -36.72 48.60
N CYS A 21 19.73 -36.59 48.50
CA CYS A 21 19.00 -36.53 47.24
C CYS A 21 19.20 -35.15 46.60
N GLN A 22 19.85 -35.08 45.44
CA GLN A 22 19.80 -33.89 44.59
C GLN A 22 18.39 -33.76 44.00
N LYS A 23 17.66 -32.70 44.36
CA LYS A 23 16.46 -32.28 43.62
C LYS A 23 16.91 -31.69 42.29
N GLU A 24 16.42 -32.22 41.18
CA GLU A 24 16.56 -31.58 39.87
C GLU A 24 15.92 -30.17 39.93
N ALA A 25 16.64 -29.18 39.41
CA ALA A 25 16.12 -27.82 39.33
C ALA A 25 14.87 -27.79 38.42
N PRO A 26 13.85 -26.96 38.73
CA PRO A 26 12.69 -26.82 37.86
C PRO A 26 13.14 -26.43 36.44
N PRO A 27 12.48 -26.92 35.39
CA PRO A 27 12.86 -26.62 34.01
C PRO A 27 12.86 -25.11 33.81
N VAL A 28 14.00 -24.58 33.35
CA VAL A 28 14.12 -23.17 32.98
C VAL A 28 13.09 -22.91 31.89
N PRO A 29 12.19 -21.93 32.04
CA PRO A 29 11.22 -21.65 31.01
C PRO A 29 11.96 -21.23 29.72
N SER A 30 11.61 -21.84 28.59
CA SER A 30 12.36 -21.72 27.34
C SER A 30 11.70 -20.78 26.34
N MET A 31 12.52 -20.14 25.51
CA MET A 31 12.11 -19.26 24.43
C MET A 31 12.68 -19.79 23.11
N THR A 32 11.84 -19.87 22.08
CA THR A 32 12.24 -20.35 20.76
C THR A 32 11.93 -19.30 19.70
N LEU A 33 12.84 -19.10 18.75
CA LEU A 33 12.57 -18.32 17.55
C LEU A 33 11.68 -19.15 16.62
N LEU A 34 10.50 -18.61 16.27
CA LEU A 34 9.56 -19.22 15.33
C LEU A 34 9.88 -18.81 13.89
N THR A 35 10.14 -17.52 13.65
CA THR A 35 10.46 -17.00 12.32
C THR A 35 11.44 -15.83 12.40
N ALA A 36 12.30 -15.72 11.39
CA ALA A 36 13.05 -14.51 11.08
C ALA A 36 12.68 -14.06 9.67
N ALA A 37 12.39 -12.78 9.51
CA ALA A 37 12.09 -12.18 8.22
C ALA A 37 12.88 -10.88 8.02
N VAL A 38 13.13 -10.54 6.76
CA VAL A 38 13.68 -9.26 6.32
C VAL A 38 12.79 -8.72 5.21
N ASN A 39 12.24 -7.51 5.39
CA ASN A 39 11.29 -6.89 4.47
C ASN A 39 10.11 -7.81 4.09
N GLY A 40 9.58 -8.55 5.07
CA GLY A 40 8.46 -9.48 4.90
C GLY A 40 8.80 -10.83 4.24
N GLN A 41 10.05 -11.05 3.82
CA GLN A 41 10.54 -12.32 3.28
C GLN A 41 11.33 -13.08 4.33
N LYS A 42 11.38 -14.42 4.27
CA LYS A 42 12.15 -15.23 5.22
C LYS A 42 13.65 -14.83 5.20
N LEU A 43 14.22 -14.56 6.37
CA LEU A 43 15.66 -14.30 6.53
C LEU A 43 16.38 -15.60 6.88
N GLU A 44 17.18 -16.09 5.95
CA GLU A 44 18.01 -17.29 6.12
C GLU A 44 19.46 -16.90 6.48
N ASP A 45 20.17 -17.77 7.19
CA ASP A 45 21.60 -17.55 7.46
C ASP A 45 22.39 -17.53 6.15
N GLY A 46 23.24 -16.50 5.98
CA GLY A 46 23.99 -16.25 4.76
C GLY A 46 23.17 -15.55 3.66
N ALA A 47 22.02 -14.96 3.97
CA ALA A 47 21.20 -14.24 3.00
C ALA A 47 22.02 -13.16 2.27
N LYS A 48 21.81 -13.02 0.96
CA LYS A 48 22.52 -12.04 0.11
C LYS A 48 21.58 -10.98 -0.42
N ASN A 49 22.14 -9.88 -0.90
CA ASN A 49 21.41 -8.78 -1.54
C ASN A 49 20.33 -8.16 -0.64
N VAL A 50 20.59 -8.11 0.68
CA VAL A 50 19.71 -7.43 1.62
C VAL A 50 19.80 -5.91 1.37
N ALA A 51 18.65 -5.23 1.38
CA ALA A 51 18.61 -3.77 1.22
C ALA A 51 19.42 -3.07 2.32
N ILE A 52 20.03 -1.93 2.00
CA ILE A 52 20.81 -1.13 2.98
C ILE A 52 19.94 -0.48 4.08
N LYS A 53 18.62 -0.52 3.97
CA LYS A 53 17.69 -0.11 5.03
C LYS A 53 16.67 -1.22 5.30
N PRO A 54 17.10 -2.38 5.83
CA PRO A 54 16.21 -3.50 6.04
C PRO A 54 15.31 -3.28 7.26
N THR A 55 14.09 -3.78 7.20
CA THR A 55 13.27 -4.05 8.39
C THR A 55 13.40 -5.53 8.71
N ILE A 56 13.99 -5.85 9.86
CA ILE A 56 14.17 -7.24 10.32
C ILE A 56 13.09 -7.55 11.34
N GLU A 57 12.46 -8.71 11.21
CA GLU A 57 11.40 -9.16 12.11
C GLU A 57 11.75 -10.51 12.72
N LEU A 58 11.70 -10.60 14.03
CA LEU A 58 11.95 -11.83 14.78
C LEU A 58 10.71 -12.19 15.60
N THR A 59 10.10 -13.33 15.33
CA THR A 59 8.93 -13.81 16.08
C THR A 59 9.34 -14.96 16.99
N PHE A 60 9.00 -14.85 18.27
CA PHE A 60 9.33 -15.84 19.30
C PHE A 60 8.09 -16.57 19.81
N SER A 61 8.29 -17.68 20.52
CA SER A 61 7.24 -18.50 21.13
C SER A 61 6.47 -17.83 22.27
N GLY A 62 6.94 -16.67 22.76
CA GLY A 62 6.33 -15.94 23.86
C GLY A 62 6.69 -14.45 23.85
N ALA A 63 6.09 -13.68 24.75
CA ALA A 63 6.30 -12.23 24.83
C ALA A 63 7.69 -11.88 25.36
N LEU A 64 8.33 -10.90 24.72
CA LEU A 64 9.66 -10.41 25.05
C LEU A 64 9.64 -9.38 26.20
N ASP A 65 10.70 -9.37 27.00
CA ASP A 65 11.08 -8.28 27.89
C ASP A 65 11.90 -7.25 27.08
N PRO A 66 11.41 -6.02 26.87
CA PRO A 66 12.10 -5.05 26.02
C PRO A 66 13.50 -4.68 26.48
N GLY A 67 13.74 -4.57 27.80
CA GLY A 67 15.03 -4.17 28.35
C GLY A 67 16.06 -5.29 28.22
N LYS A 68 15.64 -6.53 28.48
CA LYS A 68 16.53 -7.70 28.31
C LYS A 68 16.79 -8.01 26.84
N PHE A 69 15.79 -7.89 25.98
CA PHE A 69 15.98 -8.12 24.54
C PHE A 69 16.90 -7.07 23.91
N LEU A 70 16.77 -5.80 24.29
CA LEU A 70 17.65 -4.70 23.84
C LEU A 70 19.14 -4.99 24.13
N THR A 71 19.42 -5.60 25.28
CA THR A 71 20.80 -5.96 25.67
C THR A 71 21.28 -7.27 25.05
N ALA A 72 20.36 -8.20 24.76
CA ALA A 72 20.65 -9.49 24.14
C ALA A 72 20.92 -9.40 22.63
N CYS A 73 20.25 -8.45 21.96
CA CYS A 73 20.23 -8.35 20.51
C CYS A 73 21.28 -7.37 19.99
N SER A 74 22.03 -7.79 18.97
CA SER A 74 23.00 -6.93 18.31
C SER A 74 23.09 -7.23 16.82
N LEU A 75 23.35 -6.19 16.04
CA LEU A 75 23.73 -6.29 14.64
C LEU A 75 25.14 -5.73 14.51
N THR A 76 26.06 -6.52 13.96
CA THR A 76 27.48 -6.15 13.86
C THR A 76 27.99 -6.37 12.45
N ALA A 77 28.89 -5.50 12.00
CA ALA A 77 29.71 -5.67 10.80
C ALA A 77 31.19 -5.56 11.18
N ALA A 78 32.08 -5.75 10.21
CA ALA A 78 33.51 -5.51 10.39
C ALA A 78 33.81 -4.07 10.86
N SER A 79 32.99 -3.09 10.47
CA SER A 79 33.12 -1.69 10.88
C SER A 79 32.59 -1.38 12.29
N GLY A 80 31.90 -2.33 12.94
CA GLY A 80 31.43 -2.21 14.32
C GLY A 80 29.96 -2.57 14.50
N LYS A 81 29.40 -2.17 15.66
CA LYS A 81 28.00 -2.41 16.02
C LYS A 81 27.09 -1.37 15.38
N VAL A 82 25.98 -1.85 14.81
CA VAL A 82 24.91 -1.01 14.24
C VAL A 82 23.93 -0.60 15.34
N SER A 83 23.51 0.67 15.31
CA SER A 83 22.44 1.15 16.19
C SER A 83 21.09 0.61 15.71
N LEU A 84 20.35 -0.04 16.62
CA LEU A 84 19.06 -0.65 16.35
C LEU A 84 17.96 0.08 17.10
N GLN A 85 16.84 0.32 16.42
CA GLN A 85 15.58 0.71 17.02
C GLN A 85 14.65 -0.50 17.05
N PHE A 86 13.87 -0.63 18.12
CA PHE A 86 13.00 -1.78 18.35
C PHE A 86 11.56 -1.32 18.51
N SER A 87 10.64 -2.02 17.85
CA SER A 87 9.22 -2.02 18.21
C SER A 87 8.74 -3.45 18.44
N TYR A 88 7.69 -3.60 19.23
CA TYR A 88 7.18 -4.91 19.64
C TYR A 88 5.71 -5.02 19.25
N VAL A 89 5.37 -6.05 18.48
CA VAL A 89 4.02 -6.31 17.98
C VAL A 89 3.59 -7.72 18.35
N ASN A 90 2.35 -8.10 18.00
CA ASN A 90 1.76 -9.41 18.31
C ASN A 90 1.83 -9.76 19.81
N ALA A 91 1.24 -8.91 20.65
CA ALA A 91 1.29 -9.00 22.11
C ALA A 91 2.73 -9.08 22.70
N GLY A 92 3.72 -8.52 21.98
CA GLY A 92 5.11 -8.48 22.39
C GLY A 92 5.94 -9.71 21.99
N SER A 93 5.36 -10.67 21.26
CA SER A 93 6.08 -11.86 20.79
C SER A 93 6.90 -11.64 19.52
N LYS A 94 6.66 -10.53 18.80
CA LYS A 94 7.39 -10.18 17.57
C LYS A 94 8.16 -8.88 17.79
N ALA A 95 9.49 -8.94 17.68
CA ALA A 95 10.35 -7.78 17.65
C ALA A 95 10.58 -7.34 16.20
N VAL A 96 10.35 -6.06 15.92
CA VAL A 96 10.63 -5.42 14.64
C VAL A 96 11.82 -4.48 14.85
N LEU A 97 12.89 -4.73 14.11
CA LEU A 97 14.16 -4.03 14.19
C LEU A 97 14.28 -3.10 12.97
N THR A 98 14.51 -1.82 13.24
CA THR A 98 14.83 -0.81 12.22
C THR A 98 16.18 -0.16 12.53
N MET A 99 16.85 0.37 11.51
CA MET A 99 18.19 0.93 11.62
C MET A 99 18.38 2.04 10.60
N ASP A 100 19.44 2.83 10.82
CA ASP A 100 19.96 3.72 9.80
C ASP A 100 20.54 2.92 8.62
N SER A 101 20.93 3.63 7.57
CA SER A 101 21.48 3.01 6.37
C SER A 101 22.74 2.20 6.69
N LEU A 102 22.69 0.91 6.38
CA LEU A 102 23.82 -0.01 6.36
C LEU A 102 24.76 0.32 5.19
N GLU A 103 25.99 -0.16 5.28
CA GLU A 103 27.00 -0.09 4.24
C GLU A 103 26.67 -1.08 3.11
N TYR A 104 27.05 -0.73 1.88
CA TYR A 104 26.91 -1.61 0.71
C TYR A 104 27.99 -2.70 0.70
N ASN A 105 27.66 -3.87 0.18
CA ASN A 105 28.54 -5.05 0.08
C ASN A 105 29.19 -5.45 1.42
N THR A 106 28.46 -5.28 2.51
CA THR A 106 28.99 -5.50 3.86
C THR A 106 28.27 -6.68 4.49
N GLY A 107 29.06 -7.60 5.05
CA GLY A 107 28.55 -8.71 5.84
C GLY A 107 28.14 -8.23 7.23
N TYR A 108 26.92 -8.58 7.64
CA TYR A 108 26.37 -8.33 8.95
C TYR A 108 26.05 -9.62 9.67
N GLN A 109 26.24 -9.62 10.99
CA GLN A 109 25.87 -10.69 11.91
C GLN A 109 24.82 -10.16 12.89
N LEU A 110 23.61 -10.68 12.76
CA LEU A 110 22.52 -10.50 13.72
C LEU A 110 22.65 -11.58 14.79
N GLN A 111 22.83 -11.16 16.03
CA GLN A 111 23.00 -12.05 17.17
C GLN A 111 21.96 -11.75 18.24
N VAL A 112 21.37 -12.82 18.81
CA VAL A 112 20.61 -12.75 20.07
C VAL A 112 21.25 -13.71 21.05
N ALA A 113 21.80 -13.17 22.14
CA ALA A 113 22.50 -13.96 23.15
C ALA A 113 21.57 -15.00 23.81
N ALA A 114 22.12 -16.16 24.16
CA ALA A 114 21.44 -17.18 24.96
C ALA A 114 21.31 -16.70 26.41
N GLN A 115 20.26 -15.93 26.68
CA GLN A 115 19.94 -15.41 28.00
C GLN A 115 18.43 -15.25 28.17
N ALA A 116 18.01 -14.88 29.38
CA ALA A 116 16.61 -14.54 29.66
C ALA A 116 16.20 -13.30 28.86
N ILE A 117 15.31 -13.48 27.89
CA ILE A 117 14.77 -12.41 27.04
C ILE A 117 13.24 -12.32 27.09
N GLY A 118 12.57 -13.31 27.67
CA GLY A 118 11.13 -13.34 27.82
C GLY A 118 10.64 -12.56 29.04
N LYS A 119 9.39 -12.09 28.98
CA LYS A 119 8.74 -11.29 30.03
C LYS A 119 8.62 -12.04 31.36
N ASN A 120 8.56 -13.36 31.35
CA ASN A 120 8.48 -14.20 32.56
C ASN A 120 9.82 -14.89 32.87
N GLY A 121 10.92 -14.42 32.27
CA GLY A 121 12.26 -15.00 32.49
C GLY A 121 12.60 -16.14 31.52
N GLU A 122 11.80 -16.35 30.47
CA GLU A 122 12.09 -17.33 29.44
C GLU A 122 13.44 -17.03 28.75
N SER A 123 14.26 -18.06 28.54
CA SER A 123 15.60 -17.90 27.95
C SER A 123 15.72 -18.59 26.59
N LEU A 124 16.52 -18.03 25.68
CA LEU A 124 16.93 -18.79 24.48
C LEU A 124 17.90 -19.90 24.89
N ASP A 125 17.58 -21.13 24.50
CA ASP A 125 18.42 -22.30 24.77
C ASP A 125 19.77 -22.23 24.04
N LYS A 126 19.78 -21.62 22.85
CA LYS A 126 20.97 -21.42 22.00
C LYS A 126 20.98 -20.00 21.47
N PRO A 127 22.16 -19.37 21.31
CA PRO A 127 22.21 -18.04 20.72
C PRO A 127 21.69 -18.10 19.28
N LEU A 128 20.91 -17.10 18.89
CA LEU A 128 20.60 -16.87 17.48
C LEU A 128 21.83 -16.21 16.85
N SER A 129 22.28 -16.75 15.72
CA SER A 129 23.24 -16.09 14.86
C SER A 129 22.75 -16.24 13.43
N LEU A 130 22.43 -15.11 12.79
CA LEU A 130 22.06 -15.05 11.39
C LEU A 130 22.98 -14.05 10.71
N SER A 131 23.65 -14.49 9.66
CA SER A 131 24.46 -13.64 8.81
C SER A 131 23.68 -13.20 7.58
N PHE A 132 23.95 -12.00 7.08
CA PHE A 132 23.52 -11.58 5.76
C PHE A 132 24.53 -10.61 5.15
N THR A 133 24.52 -10.46 3.83
CA THR A 133 25.32 -9.47 3.11
C THR A 133 24.39 -8.46 2.45
N THR A 134 24.64 -7.18 2.71
CA THR A 134 23.93 -6.11 2.02
C THR A 134 24.30 -6.09 0.55
N MET A 135 23.39 -5.59 -0.28
CA MET A 135 23.61 -5.47 -1.72
C MET A 135 24.88 -4.69 -2.05
N GLU A 136 25.51 -5.00 -3.19
CA GLU A 136 26.68 -4.26 -3.67
C GLU A 136 26.34 -2.79 -3.97
N LYS A 137 27.34 -1.90 -3.89
CA LYS A 137 27.20 -0.50 -4.32
C LYS A 137 27.13 -0.47 -5.83
N GLY A 138 25.94 -0.68 -6.35
CA GLY A 138 25.63 -0.76 -7.76
C GLY A 138 24.18 -0.38 -8.01
N LEU A 139 23.80 -0.34 -9.27
CA LEU A 139 22.42 -0.05 -9.64
C LEU A 139 21.51 -1.19 -9.17
N ILE A 140 20.47 -0.88 -8.41
CA ILE A 140 19.46 -1.83 -7.97
C ILE A 140 18.57 -2.15 -9.16
N MET A 141 18.75 -3.32 -9.76
CA MET A 141 18.03 -3.68 -10.99
C MET A 141 16.72 -4.42 -10.71
N GLU A 142 16.68 -5.19 -9.63
CA GLU A 142 15.64 -6.16 -9.31
C GLU A 142 15.51 -6.31 -7.79
N MET A 143 14.29 -6.57 -7.33
CA MET A 143 13.94 -6.89 -5.94
C MET A 143 12.72 -7.83 -5.95
N ALA A 144 12.45 -8.50 -4.84
CA ALA A 144 11.15 -9.14 -4.67
C ALA A 144 10.07 -8.06 -4.39
N PRO A 145 8.84 -8.22 -4.91
CA PRO A 145 7.76 -7.28 -4.62
C PRO A 145 7.36 -7.34 -3.13
N CYS A 146 7.11 -6.19 -2.52
CA CYS A 146 6.44 -6.08 -1.24
C CYS A 146 4.95 -6.38 -1.43
N ILE A 147 4.40 -7.42 -0.82
CA ILE A 147 3.02 -7.90 -1.11
C ILE A 147 2.06 -7.78 0.07
N SER A 148 2.49 -7.17 1.17
CA SER A 148 1.67 -6.99 2.36
C SER A 148 0.89 -5.68 2.33
N ALA A 149 -0.28 -5.67 2.97
CA ALA A 149 -1.06 -4.46 3.23
C ALA A 149 -0.63 -3.74 4.54
N GLY A 150 0.43 -4.23 5.20
CA GLY A 150 0.99 -3.61 6.39
C GLY A 150 1.93 -2.42 6.12
N GLY A 151 2.36 -1.76 7.19
CA GLY A 151 3.21 -0.57 7.14
C GLY A 151 4.58 -0.78 6.47
N GLU A 152 5.03 -2.01 6.31
CA GLU A 152 6.26 -2.39 5.62
C GLU A 152 6.24 -2.08 4.12
N CYS A 153 5.06 -2.06 3.48
CA CYS A 153 4.92 -1.68 2.07
C CYS A 153 4.47 -0.22 1.91
N LEU A 154 4.22 0.50 3.01
CA LEU A 154 3.86 1.91 3.01
C LEU A 154 5.12 2.76 2.85
N GLN A 155 5.16 3.56 1.79
CA GLN A 155 6.23 4.50 1.52
C GLN A 155 5.72 5.92 1.76
N THR A 156 6.47 6.72 2.51
CA THR A 156 6.23 8.16 2.62
C THR A 156 7.39 8.91 2.00
N VAL A 157 7.10 9.76 1.01
CA VAL A 157 8.11 10.56 0.31
C VAL A 157 7.76 12.03 0.38
N THR A 158 8.76 12.89 0.28
CA THR A 158 8.53 14.33 0.06
C THR A 158 8.52 14.57 -1.43
N LEU A 159 7.41 15.09 -1.93
CA LEU A 159 7.22 15.38 -3.35
C LEU A 159 7.54 16.86 -3.65
N PRO A 160 7.91 17.21 -4.91
CA PRO A 160 7.95 18.60 -5.37
C PRO A 160 6.76 19.44 -4.87
N GLY A 161 7.07 20.56 -4.20
CA GLY A 161 6.11 21.34 -3.41
C GLY A 161 6.28 21.18 -1.90
N GLY A 162 7.12 20.23 -1.47
CA GLY A 162 7.60 20.11 -0.08
C GLY A 162 6.69 19.33 0.87
N GLY A 163 5.51 18.90 0.41
CA GLY A 163 4.63 18.05 1.21
C GLY A 163 5.03 16.59 1.16
N ARG A 164 4.80 15.91 2.29
CA ARG A 164 4.92 14.46 2.38
C ARG A 164 3.65 13.81 1.84
N PHE A 165 3.82 12.70 1.11
CA PHE A 165 2.74 11.90 0.60
C PHE A 165 3.04 10.42 0.83
N SER A 166 2.03 9.68 1.29
CA SER A 166 2.13 8.26 1.59
C SER A 166 1.42 7.43 0.52
N PHE A 167 1.95 6.26 0.20
CA PHE A 167 1.33 5.30 -0.71
C PHE A 167 1.88 3.89 -0.43
N TYR A 168 1.05 2.87 -0.62
CA TYR A 168 1.55 1.49 -0.65
C TYR A 168 2.21 1.24 -1.99
N ALA A 169 3.36 0.54 -2.01
CA ALA A 169 3.97 0.14 -3.26
C ALA A 169 4.76 -1.16 -3.18
N SER A 170 4.71 -1.94 -4.27
CA SER A 170 5.39 -3.24 -4.34
C SER A 170 6.90 -3.11 -4.54
N PHE A 171 7.35 -1.95 -5.03
CA PHE A 171 8.76 -1.63 -5.16
C PHE A 171 9.03 -0.20 -4.69
N PRO A 172 10.22 0.10 -4.15
CA PRO A 172 10.64 1.47 -3.85
C PRO A 172 10.60 2.37 -5.08
N LEU A 173 9.70 3.36 -5.11
CA LEU A 173 9.48 4.20 -6.29
C LEU A 173 10.58 5.26 -6.47
N PHE A 174 11.04 5.85 -5.37
CA PHE A 174 12.00 6.97 -5.33
C PHE A 174 13.40 6.57 -4.83
N LEU A 175 13.80 5.31 -5.07
CA LEU A 175 15.14 4.85 -4.72
C LEU A 175 16.16 5.34 -5.78
N GLU A 176 17.10 6.19 -5.38
CA GLU A 176 18.01 6.89 -6.30
C GLU A 176 18.96 5.95 -7.08
N ASP A 177 19.41 4.89 -6.42
CA ASP A 177 20.30 3.90 -7.01
C ASP A 177 19.54 2.82 -7.80
N ALA A 178 18.20 2.90 -7.91
CA ALA A 178 17.41 1.90 -8.61
C ALA A 178 17.27 2.15 -10.12
N ARG A 179 17.36 1.06 -10.89
CA ARG A 179 17.23 1.01 -12.35
C ARG A 179 16.43 -0.25 -12.71
N TRP A 180 15.13 -0.21 -12.48
CA TRP A 180 14.24 -1.35 -12.57
C TRP A 180 14.16 -1.90 -14.00
N LYS A 181 14.91 -2.98 -14.28
CA LYS A 181 15.01 -3.57 -15.63
C LYS A 181 13.86 -4.50 -15.98
N ASN A 182 13.18 -5.06 -14.97
CA ASN A 182 12.11 -6.04 -15.18
C ASN A 182 10.70 -5.44 -15.03
N LEU A 183 10.58 -4.21 -14.54
CA LEU A 183 9.29 -3.55 -14.33
C LEU A 183 8.80 -2.93 -15.65
N GLN A 184 8.01 -3.71 -16.36
CA GLN A 184 7.43 -3.37 -17.67
C GLN A 184 6.09 -2.65 -17.51
N HIS A 185 5.47 -2.78 -16.33
CA HIS A 185 4.14 -2.30 -16.05
C HIS A 185 4.09 -1.51 -14.76
N ALA A 186 3.23 -0.50 -14.72
CA ALA A 186 2.79 0.13 -13.50
C ALA A 186 1.27 0.01 -13.38
N VAL A 187 0.79 -0.31 -12.19
CA VAL A 187 -0.63 -0.25 -11.82
C VAL A 187 -0.77 0.70 -10.66
N LEU A 188 -1.54 1.76 -10.83
CA LEU A 188 -1.99 2.64 -9.74
C LEU A 188 -3.44 2.28 -9.42
N VAL A 189 -3.74 1.94 -8.16
CA VAL A 189 -5.10 1.65 -7.71
C VAL A 189 -5.57 2.68 -6.68
N LEU A 190 -6.67 3.37 -6.99
CA LEU A 190 -7.25 4.41 -6.16
C LEU A 190 -8.39 3.83 -5.31
N HIS A 191 -8.31 4.05 -4.01
CA HIS A 191 -9.28 3.57 -3.03
C HIS A 191 -10.65 4.25 -3.14
N GLY A 192 -11.63 3.73 -2.41
CA GLY A 192 -12.97 4.30 -2.31
C GLY A 192 -13.04 5.50 -1.36
N GLN A 193 -14.26 5.88 -0.99
CA GLN A 193 -14.50 6.97 -0.02
C GLN A 193 -13.95 6.67 1.39
N ASN A 194 -13.72 5.39 1.70
CA ASN A 194 -13.28 4.93 3.02
C ASN A 194 -11.78 5.18 3.27
N ARG A 195 -11.01 5.58 2.24
CA ARG A 195 -9.56 5.86 2.34
C ARG A 195 -8.77 4.65 2.86
N ASP A 196 -9.15 3.48 2.35
CA ASP A 196 -8.63 2.15 2.65
C ASP A 196 -7.63 1.69 1.57
N ALA A 197 -6.58 2.49 1.35
CA ALA A 197 -5.56 2.25 0.32
C ALA A 197 -4.90 0.87 0.44
N ASP A 198 -4.71 0.40 1.67
CA ASP A 198 -4.18 -0.90 2.04
C ASP A 198 -5.03 -2.06 1.50
N LEU A 199 -6.36 -1.96 1.58
CA LEU A 199 -7.27 -2.98 1.06
C LEU A 199 -7.20 -3.06 -0.46
N TYR A 200 -7.20 -1.90 -1.15
CA TYR A 200 -7.08 -1.88 -2.61
C TYR A 200 -5.72 -2.36 -3.09
N TYR A 201 -4.66 -2.07 -2.34
CA TYR A 201 -3.34 -2.65 -2.56
C TYR A 201 -3.37 -4.18 -2.47
N SER A 202 -4.02 -4.73 -1.44
CA SER A 202 -4.19 -6.18 -1.25
C SER A 202 -4.98 -6.85 -2.39
N TYR A 203 -6.07 -6.22 -2.84
CA TYR A 203 -6.90 -6.75 -3.93
C TYR A 203 -6.10 -6.85 -5.23
N LEU A 204 -5.36 -5.80 -5.60
CA LEU A 204 -4.59 -5.79 -6.84
C LEU A 204 -3.32 -6.64 -6.73
N THR A 205 -2.72 -6.77 -5.54
CA THR A 205 -1.64 -7.73 -5.31
C THR A 205 -2.12 -9.16 -5.62
N THR A 206 -3.31 -9.51 -5.15
CA THR A 206 -3.93 -10.82 -5.42
C THR A 206 -4.23 -11.00 -6.91
N ALA A 207 -4.82 -10.00 -7.57
CA ALA A 207 -5.11 -10.01 -9.01
C ALA A 207 -3.85 -10.18 -9.87
N LEU A 208 -2.78 -9.43 -9.57
CA LEU A 208 -1.51 -9.51 -10.28
C LEU A 208 -0.82 -10.86 -10.08
N LYS A 209 -0.91 -11.44 -8.88
CA LYS A 209 -0.41 -12.79 -8.60
C LYS A 209 -1.17 -13.85 -9.40
N GLN A 210 -2.51 -13.80 -9.43
CA GLN A 210 -3.34 -14.69 -10.27
C GLN A 210 -3.11 -14.50 -11.78
N GLY A 211 -2.55 -13.35 -12.16
CA GLY A 211 -2.16 -13.03 -13.53
C GLY A 211 -0.72 -13.38 -13.90
N ASN A 212 0.11 -13.81 -12.95
CA ASN A 212 1.57 -13.95 -13.12
C ASN A 212 2.24 -12.64 -13.59
N PHE A 213 1.75 -11.49 -13.10
CA PHE A 213 2.30 -10.15 -13.38
C PHE A 213 2.99 -9.50 -12.18
N GLN A 214 2.97 -10.12 -11.00
CA GLN A 214 3.50 -9.51 -9.77
C GLN A 214 5.00 -9.15 -9.85
N ASP A 215 5.79 -9.89 -10.61
CA ASP A 215 7.26 -9.73 -10.66
C ASP A 215 7.72 -8.71 -11.72
N ASN A 216 6.85 -8.35 -12.67
CA ASN A 216 7.14 -7.38 -13.72
C ASN A 216 6.25 -6.12 -13.67
N THR A 217 5.49 -5.96 -12.59
CA THR A 217 4.54 -4.85 -12.38
C THR A 217 4.80 -4.16 -11.06
N ILE A 218 5.07 -2.85 -11.10
CA ILE A 218 5.00 -2.03 -9.88
C ILE A 218 3.55 -1.67 -9.58
N LEU A 219 3.04 -2.14 -8.46
CA LEU A 219 1.73 -1.78 -7.94
C LEU A 219 1.90 -0.62 -6.96
N ILE A 220 1.05 0.39 -7.06
CA ILE A 220 1.02 1.57 -6.20
C ILE A 220 -0.43 1.83 -5.78
N ALA A 221 -0.70 2.00 -4.49
CA ALA A 221 -1.98 2.48 -3.98
C ALA A 221 -1.77 3.82 -3.24
N PRO A 222 -2.03 4.97 -3.90
CA PRO A 222 -1.95 6.28 -3.29
C PRO A 222 -2.87 6.41 -2.06
N ASP A 223 -2.36 6.96 -0.96
CA ASP A 223 -3.09 7.08 0.31
C ASP A 223 -3.54 8.54 0.52
N PHE A 224 -4.68 8.91 -0.08
CA PHE A 224 -5.25 10.26 0.04
C PHE A 224 -5.98 10.42 1.38
N LYS A 225 -5.37 11.19 2.27
CA LYS A 225 -5.82 11.40 3.65
C LYS A 225 -6.70 12.63 3.83
N ASN A 226 -7.54 12.58 4.85
CA ASN A 226 -8.17 13.76 5.43
C ASN A 226 -7.31 14.35 6.58
N SER A 227 -7.75 15.49 7.14
CA SER A 227 -7.04 16.17 8.22
C SER A 227 -6.86 15.35 9.50
N SER A 228 -7.76 14.40 9.79
CA SER A 228 -7.68 13.55 10.98
C SER A 228 -6.69 12.39 10.84
N GLU A 229 -6.35 12.01 9.61
CA GLU A 229 -5.46 10.89 9.28
C GLU A 229 -4.02 11.37 9.00
N ALA A 230 -3.87 12.59 8.50
CA ALA A 230 -2.61 13.15 8.06
C ALA A 230 -1.64 13.44 9.21
N GLN A 231 -0.38 13.10 9.01
CA GLN A 231 0.71 13.40 9.93
C GLN A 231 1.33 14.77 9.66
N ALA A 232 2.18 15.24 10.57
CA ALA A 232 2.89 16.50 10.40
C ALA A 232 3.69 16.54 9.07
N GLY A 233 3.45 17.59 8.29
CA GLY A 233 4.06 17.80 6.99
C GLY A 233 3.44 17.01 5.84
N GLU A 234 2.39 16.21 6.07
CA GLU A 234 1.66 15.53 5.00
C GLU A 234 0.59 16.42 4.35
N TRP A 235 0.42 16.26 3.05
CA TRP A 235 -0.73 16.84 2.37
C TRP A 235 -2.01 16.08 2.74
N TYR A 236 -3.08 16.83 2.96
CA TYR A 236 -4.42 16.26 3.15
C TYR A 236 -5.48 17.04 2.39
N TRP A 237 -6.64 16.41 2.23
CA TRP A 237 -7.83 16.94 1.57
C TRP A 237 -9.04 16.85 2.50
N THR A 238 -10.22 17.27 2.03
CA THR A 238 -11.46 16.86 2.70
C THR A 238 -11.76 15.40 2.40
N SER A 239 -12.78 14.83 3.06
CA SER A 239 -13.19 13.43 2.84
C SER A 239 -13.46 13.08 1.37
N THR A 240 -13.82 14.06 0.54
CA THR A 240 -14.14 13.85 -0.88
C THR A 240 -13.31 14.70 -1.84
N SER A 241 -12.73 15.84 -1.44
CA SER A 241 -12.15 16.79 -2.40
C SER A 241 -10.96 16.24 -3.20
N TRP A 242 -10.23 15.25 -2.64
CA TRP A 242 -9.15 14.57 -3.35
C TRP A 242 -9.64 13.85 -4.62
N ARG A 243 -10.87 13.33 -4.64
CA ARG A 243 -11.39 12.56 -5.79
C ARG A 243 -11.71 13.45 -7.00
N ASP A 244 -11.79 14.76 -6.77
CA ASP A 244 -12.19 15.78 -7.75
C ASP A 244 -11.00 16.61 -8.26
N GLY A 245 -9.77 16.31 -7.85
CA GLY A 245 -8.59 17.10 -8.26
C GLY A 245 -8.39 18.41 -7.50
N GLN A 246 -9.05 18.60 -6.35
CA GLN A 246 -8.94 19.83 -5.56
C GLN A 246 -7.54 20.01 -4.94
N PRO A 247 -7.14 21.24 -4.60
CA PRO A 247 -5.88 21.48 -3.88
C PRO A 247 -5.92 20.89 -2.47
N SER A 248 -4.74 20.47 -1.99
CA SER A 248 -4.53 20.08 -0.60
C SER A 248 -4.73 21.28 0.34
N LEU A 249 -5.08 20.97 1.60
CA LEU A 249 -5.53 21.93 2.60
C LEU A 249 -4.55 22.10 3.76
N THR A 250 -3.36 21.51 3.68
CA THR A 250 -2.37 21.53 4.79
C THR A 250 -1.84 22.94 5.04
N PRO A 251 -2.09 23.53 6.23
CA PRO A 251 -1.61 24.87 6.55
C PRO A 251 -0.07 24.94 6.53
N GLY A 252 0.46 26.04 5.99
CA GLY A 252 1.91 26.28 5.94
C GLY A 252 2.68 25.50 4.88
N LEU A 253 2.02 24.67 4.07
CA LEU A 253 2.61 24.03 2.89
C LEU A 253 2.05 24.62 1.60
N ALA A 254 2.84 24.61 0.54
CA ALA A 254 2.33 24.88 -0.80
C ALA A 254 1.26 23.84 -1.13
N SER A 255 0.10 24.29 -1.59
CA SER A 255 -1.00 23.40 -1.94
C SER A 255 -0.70 22.68 -3.26
N VAL A 256 -1.16 21.43 -3.36
CA VAL A 256 -1.02 20.59 -4.55
C VAL A 256 -2.37 19.99 -4.91
N SER A 257 -2.71 19.92 -6.19
CA SER A 257 -3.88 19.15 -6.62
C SER A 257 -3.63 17.66 -6.38
N SER A 258 -4.66 16.90 -5.99
CA SER A 258 -4.56 15.45 -5.93
C SER A 258 -4.21 14.81 -7.29
N PHE A 259 -4.64 15.41 -8.41
CA PHE A 259 -4.16 15.02 -9.75
C PHE A 259 -2.68 15.30 -9.94
N GLY A 260 -2.20 16.43 -9.42
CA GLY A 260 -0.78 16.79 -9.43
C GLY A 260 0.10 15.86 -8.59
N VAL A 261 -0.44 15.19 -7.58
CA VAL A 261 0.29 14.12 -6.87
C VAL A 261 0.47 12.91 -7.77
N ILE A 262 -0.59 12.47 -8.45
CA ILE A 262 -0.50 11.34 -9.39
C ILE A 262 0.40 11.68 -10.58
N ASP A 263 0.40 12.93 -11.04
CA ASP A 263 1.35 13.37 -12.08
C ASP A 263 2.80 13.08 -11.67
N GLN A 264 3.19 13.43 -10.44
CA GLN A 264 4.55 13.23 -9.96
C GLN A 264 4.93 11.75 -9.83
N LEU A 265 3.99 10.89 -9.43
CA LEU A 265 4.20 9.44 -9.39
C LEU A 265 4.37 8.87 -10.82
N VAL A 266 3.51 9.29 -11.75
CA VAL A 266 3.56 8.86 -13.16
C VAL A 266 4.82 9.38 -13.85
N GLU A 267 5.25 10.61 -13.58
CA GLU A 267 6.49 11.16 -14.12
C GLU A 267 7.72 10.37 -13.65
N ARG A 268 7.74 9.92 -12.39
CA ARG A 268 8.79 9.03 -11.90
C ARG A 268 8.79 7.68 -12.63
N LEU A 269 7.62 7.10 -12.87
CA LEU A 269 7.48 5.85 -13.63
C LEU A 269 7.87 6.00 -15.10
N ALA A 270 7.68 7.20 -15.67
CA ALA A 270 8.03 7.51 -17.05
C ALA A 270 9.53 7.78 -17.25
N ASP A 271 10.27 8.08 -16.19
CA ASP A 271 11.69 8.34 -16.26
C ASP A 271 12.48 7.06 -16.58
N LYS A 272 12.98 6.99 -17.82
CA LYS A 272 13.77 5.88 -18.35
C LYS A 272 15.11 5.69 -17.65
N LYS A 273 15.59 6.68 -16.88
CA LYS A 273 16.69 6.48 -15.95
C LYS A 273 16.28 5.41 -14.94
N TYR A 274 15.16 5.55 -14.24
CA TYR A 274 14.78 4.64 -13.15
C TYR A 274 13.98 3.43 -13.61
N PHE A 275 13.15 3.56 -14.65
CA PHE A 275 12.29 2.50 -15.18
C PHE A 275 12.52 2.29 -16.69
N PRO A 276 13.71 1.81 -17.11
CA PRO A 276 14.04 1.68 -18.52
C PRO A 276 13.06 0.78 -19.30
N ALA A 277 12.53 -0.27 -18.67
CA ALA A 277 11.63 -1.24 -19.31
C ALA A 277 10.14 -0.86 -19.30
N MET A 278 9.76 0.24 -18.64
CA MET A 278 8.34 0.63 -18.50
C MET A 278 7.66 0.82 -19.85
N ARG A 279 6.55 0.13 -20.09
CA ARG A 279 5.74 0.24 -21.31
C ARG A 279 4.28 0.58 -21.06
N ASN A 280 3.69 0.07 -19.98
CA ASN A 280 2.26 0.24 -19.71
C ASN A 280 2.04 0.91 -18.35
N ILE A 281 1.17 1.92 -18.31
CA ILE A 281 0.68 2.54 -17.08
C ILE A 281 -0.85 2.35 -17.03
N LEU A 282 -1.30 1.49 -16.13
CA LEU A 282 -2.71 1.29 -15.83
C LEU A 282 -3.06 2.07 -14.56
N ILE A 283 -4.06 2.94 -14.64
CA ILE A 283 -4.60 3.65 -13.47
C ILE A 283 -6.06 3.23 -13.30
N THR A 284 -6.39 2.62 -12.17
CA THR A 284 -7.73 2.09 -11.91
C THR A 284 -8.22 2.54 -10.55
N GLY A 285 -9.53 2.63 -10.37
CA GLY A 285 -10.11 3.02 -9.09
C GLY A 285 -11.51 2.45 -8.94
N HIS A 286 -11.99 2.35 -7.71
CA HIS A 286 -13.35 1.93 -7.39
C HIS A 286 -14.11 3.03 -6.66
N SER A 287 -15.42 3.14 -6.90
CA SER A 287 -16.28 4.10 -6.20
C SER A 287 -15.76 5.55 -6.36
N SER A 288 -15.43 6.25 -5.28
CA SER A 288 -14.76 7.57 -5.35
C SER A 288 -13.46 7.55 -6.16
N GLY A 289 -12.65 6.50 -6.06
CA GLY A 289 -11.43 6.36 -6.86
C GLY A 289 -11.72 6.20 -8.35
N ALA A 290 -12.86 5.63 -8.73
CA ALA A 290 -13.26 5.52 -10.13
C ALA A 290 -13.64 6.88 -10.73
N LEU A 291 -14.29 7.76 -9.95
CA LEU A 291 -14.51 9.15 -10.36
C LEU A 291 -13.17 9.85 -10.60
N PHE A 292 -12.23 9.75 -9.65
CA PHE A 292 -10.89 10.31 -9.79
C PHE A 292 -10.24 9.86 -11.11
N VAL A 293 -10.29 8.56 -11.40
CA VAL A 293 -9.64 7.99 -12.59
C VAL A 293 -10.27 8.49 -13.89
N GLN A 294 -11.61 8.57 -13.98
CA GLN A 294 -12.27 9.09 -15.18
C GLN A 294 -11.86 10.54 -15.43
N LEU A 295 -11.88 11.39 -14.39
CA LEU A 295 -11.49 12.79 -14.50
C LEU A 295 -10.03 12.92 -14.88
N TYR A 296 -9.14 12.21 -14.17
CA TYR A 296 -7.70 12.26 -14.39
C TYR A 296 -7.33 11.87 -15.81
N ALA A 297 -7.95 10.82 -16.38
CA ALA A 297 -7.76 10.41 -17.77
C ALA A 297 -8.02 11.55 -18.76
N ALA A 298 -9.05 12.36 -18.51
CA ALA A 298 -9.43 13.47 -19.38
C ALA A 298 -8.53 14.71 -19.17
N VAL A 299 -8.10 15.01 -17.93
CA VAL A 299 -7.40 16.26 -17.62
C VAL A 299 -5.89 16.16 -17.75
N ASN A 300 -5.28 14.99 -17.49
CA ASN A 300 -3.82 14.87 -17.48
C ASN A 300 -3.21 15.12 -18.87
N SER A 301 -2.03 15.74 -18.88
CA SER A 301 -1.22 15.96 -20.09
C SER A 301 -0.15 14.89 -20.31
N LEU A 302 0.06 13.99 -19.33
CA LEU A 302 1.21 13.09 -19.30
C LEU A 302 1.20 12.05 -20.41
N GLU A 303 0.04 11.54 -20.82
CA GLU A 303 -0.02 10.61 -21.96
C GLU A 303 0.43 11.27 -23.27
N ALA A 304 0.21 12.59 -23.45
CA ALA A 304 0.75 13.32 -24.59
C ALA A 304 2.24 13.63 -24.44
N LYS A 305 2.71 13.85 -23.19
CA LYS A 305 4.12 14.08 -22.87
C LYS A 305 4.99 12.83 -23.04
N TYR A 306 4.42 11.64 -22.82
CA TYR A 306 5.13 10.36 -22.89
C TYR A 306 4.47 9.40 -23.90
N PRO A 307 4.54 9.69 -25.21
CA PRO A 307 3.87 8.90 -26.25
C PRO A 307 4.42 7.47 -26.40
N GLY A 308 5.60 7.17 -25.84
CA GLY A 308 6.17 5.82 -25.80
C GLY A 308 5.60 4.92 -24.71
N LEU A 309 4.70 5.43 -23.86
CA LEU A 309 4.01 4.67 -22.83
C LEU A 309 2.55 4.48 -23.22
N LYS A 310 2.02 3.27 -23.02
CA LYS A 310 0.61 2.95 -23.19
C LYS A 310 -0.12 3.23 -21.88
N PHE A 311 -1.00 4.22 -21.88
CA PHE A 311 -1.88 4.52 -20.74
C PHE A 311 -3.22 3.80 -20.89
N SER A 312 -3.78 3.34 -19.77
CA SER A 312 -5.11 2.73 -19.71
C SER A 312 -5.77 3.07 -18.37
N TYR A 313 -7.10 3.24 -18.38
CA TYR A 313 -7.84 3.75 -17.24
C TYR A 313 -9.03 2.85 -16.91
N GLY A 314 -9.18 2.45 -15.64
CA GLY A 314 -10.29 1.61 -15.17
C GLY A 314 -11.16 2.34 -14.15
N ALA A 315 -12.41 2.66 -14.52
CA ALA A 315 -13.37 3.29 -13.62
C ALA A 315 -14.42 2.25 -13.17
N ALA A 316 -14.26 1.71 -11.96
CA ALA A 316 -15.16 0.71 -11.40
C ALA A 316 -16.23 1.29 -10.48
N ASN A 317 -17.52 1.08 -10.80
CA ASN A 317 -18.66 1.42 -9.94
C ASN A 317 -18.65 2.84 -9.34
N THR A 318 -18.21 3.86 -10.09
CA THR A 318 -18.42 5.24 -9.64
C THR A 318 -19.90 5.59 -9.70
N GLN A 319 -20.34 6.42 -8.75
CA GLN A 319 -21.68 7.00 -8.75
C GLN A 319 -21.74 8.38 -9.43
N TYR A 320 -20.61 8.94 -9.85
CA TYR A 320 -20.53 10.23 -10.54
C TYR A 320 -19.73 10.09 -11.83
N TYR A 321 -20.15 10.78 -12.88
CA TYR A 321 -19.48 10.77 -14.17
C TYR A 321 -19.43 12.19 -14.75
N TYR A 322 -18.28 12.54 -15.33
CA TYR A 322 -18.17 13.73 -16.17
C TYR A 322 -18.87 13.51 -17.51
N TYR A 323 -19.68 14.48 -17.92
CA TYR A 323 -20.28 14.55 -19.26
C TYR A 323 -19.71 15.76 -20.03
N PRO A 324 -19.25 15.55 -21.27
CA PRO A 324 -18.81 16.62 -22.17
C PRO A 324 -19.85 17.69 -22.51
N ASP A 325 -21.14 17.37 -22.35
CA ASP A 325 -22.26 18.27 -22.64
C ASP A 325 -23.33 18.26 -21.55
N ASP A 326 -24.40 19.02 -21.82
CA ASP A 326 -25.44 19.30 -20.85
C ASP A 326 -26.57 18.26 -20.82
N MET A 327 -26.37 17.10 -21.47
CA MET A 327 -27.42 16.12 -21.71
C MET A 327 -27.29 14.95 -20.72
N ARG A 328 -28.42 14.50 -20.17
CA ARG A 328 -28.52 13.34 -19.26
C ARG A 328 -29.63 12.41 -19.71
N PHE A 329 -29.50 11.12 -19.42
CA PHE A 329 -30.50 10.14 -19.79
C PHE A 329 -31.66 10.18 -18.79
N ASP A 330 -32.86 10.49 -19.28
CA ASP A 330 -34.09 10.45 -18.50
C ASP A 330 -34.65 9.02 -18.56
N GLU A 331 -34.47 8.23 -17.50
CA GLU A 331 -34.94 6.82 -17.44
C GLU A 331 -36.46 6.70 -17.64
N GLY A 332 -37.25 7.71 -17.24
CA GLY A 332 -38.70 7.71 -17.40
C GLY A 332 -39.16 7.97 -18.83
N LYS A 333 -38.37 8.73 -19.61
CA LYS A 333 -38.66 9.03 -21.03
C LYS A 333 -37.87 8.16 -22.01
N GLY A 334 -36.82 7.48 -21.56
CA GLY A 334 -35.96 6.65 -22.41
C GLY A 334 -35.12 7.45 -23.42
N GLN A 335 -34.78 8.70 -23.12
CA GLN A 335 -34.02 9.57 -24.05
C GLN A 335 -33.12 10.58 -23.32
N PHE A 336 -32.14 11.11 -24.04
CA PHE A 336 -31.29 12.20 -23.52
C PHE A 336 -32.03 13.53 -23.55
N VAL A 337 -32.04 14.22 -22.40
CA VAL A 337 -32.61 15.56 -22.23
C VAL A 337 -31.65 16.46 -21.47
N GLN A 338 -31.84 17.78 -21.59
CA GLN A 338 -31.18 18.70 -20.67
C GLN A 338 -31.93 18.70 -19.33
N PRO A 339 -31.27 18.46 -18.19
CA PRO A 339 -31.91 18.46 -16.87
C PRO A 339 -32.65 19.78 -16.59
N ALA A 340 -33.94 19.68 -16.27
CA ALA A 340 -34.72 20.81 -15.76
C ALA A 340 -34.60 20.91 -14.24
N ASN A 341 -34.69 22.12 -13.69
CA ASN A 341 -34.70 22.40 -12.24
C ASN A 341 -33.50 21.86 -11.44
N CYS A 342 -32.33 21.73 -12.08
CA CYS A 342 -31.13 21.25 -11.41
C CYS A 342 -29.90 22.08 -11.80
N PRO A 343 -29.71 23.30 -11.29
CA PRO A 343 -28.64 24.19 -11.75
C PRO A 343 -27.22 23.63 -11.55
N SER A 344 -27.04 22.66 -10.65
CA SER A 344 -25.78 22.00 -10.33
C SER A 344 -25.39 20.87 -11.30
N PHE A 345 -26.24 20.46 -12.25
CA PHE A 345 -26.00 19.24 -13.06
C PHE A 345 -24.68 19.29 -13.87
N ASN A 346 -24.19 20.49 -14.20
CA ASN A 346 -22.96 20.72 -14.96
C ASN A 346 -21.80 21.28 -14.11
N HIS A 347 -21.95 21.33 -12.78
CA HIS A 347 -20.85 21.66 -11.89
C HIS A 347 -19.82 20.53 -11.89
N TRP A 348 -18.55 20.90 -11.74
CA TRP A 348 -17.48 19.95 -11.51
C TRP A 348 -17.79 19.11 -10.26
N PRO A 349 -17.61 17.78 -10.30
CA PRO A 349 -16.92 17.01 -11.35
C PRO A 349 -17.81 16.43 -12.47
N MET A 350 -19.12 16.67 -12.49
CA MET A 350 -20.03 16.07 -13.48
C MET A 350 -20.13 16.87 -14.78
N GLY A 351 -19.71 18.14 -14.74
CA GLY A 351 -19.52 19.00 -15.89
C GLY A 351 -18.32 19.92 -15.72
N PHE A 352 -18.31 21.03 -16.43
CA PHE A 352 -17.12 21.87 -16.60
C PHE A 352 -17.17 23.23 -15.88
N VAL A 353 -18.20 23.45 -15.06
CA VAL A 353 -18.41 24.69 -14.28
C VAL A 353 -17.75 24.55 -12.89
N ASN A 354 -17.21 25.64 -12.33
CA ASN A 354 -16.63 25.68 -10.96
C ASN A 354 -15.51 24.64 -10.71
N ARG A 355 -14.67 24.42 -11.71
CA ARG A 355 -13.57 23.44 -11.70
C ARG A 355 -12.31 23.96 -10.98
N PRO A 356 -11.49 23.06 -10.40
CA PRO A 356 -10.29 23.44 -9.65
C PRO A 356 -9.20 24.03 -10.53
N ALA A 357 -8.26 24.75 -9.90
CA ALA A 357 -7.15 25.44 -10.59
C ALA A 357 -6.35 24.52 -11.53
N TYR A 358 -6.12 23.26 -11.15
CA TYR A 358 -5.47 22.26 -12.00
C TYR A 358 -6.17 22.12 -13.36
N VAL A 359 -7.50 22.07 -13.36
CA VAL A 359 -8.33 21.86 -14.56
C VAL A 359 -8.55 23.19 -15.32
N ASN A 360 -8.35 24.35 -14.69
CA ASN A 360 -8.42 25.64 -15.38
C ASN A 360 -7.30 25.85 -16.41
N THR A 361 -6.28 24.99 -16.40
CA THR A 361 -5.18 25.01 -17.40
C THR A 361 -5.55 24.40 -18.75
N ILE A 362 -6.74 23.78 -18.87
CA ILE A 362 -7.22 23.12 -20.09
C ILE A 362 -8.58 23.69 -20.54
N SER A 363 -8.82 23.74 -21.85
CA SER A 363 -10.12 24.15 -22.42
C SER A 363 -11.16 23.02 -22.35
N LYS A 364 -12.46 23.35 -22.44
CA LYS A 364 -13.53 22.33 -22.46
C LYS A 364 -13.35 21.36 -23.61
N ASP A 365 -13.06 21.90 -24.79
CA ASP A 365 -12.92 21.12 -26.02
C ASP A 365 -11.72 20.18 -25.94
N THR A 366 -10.59 20.63 -25.38
CA THR A 366 -9.42 19.77 -25.20
C THR A 366 -9.68 18.67 -24.18
N LEU A 367 -10.36 18.96 -23.06
CA LEU A 367 -10.74 17.94 -22.08
C LEU A 367 -11.67 16.90 -22.72
N ASN A 368 -12.71 17.36 -23.41
CA ASN A 368 -13.68 16.51 -24.10
C ASN A 368 -13.02 15.63 -25.15
N ALA A 369 -12.15 16.20 -25.99
CA ALA A 369 -11.40 15.46 -26.99
C ALA A 369 -10.50 14.39 -26.35
N ARG A 370 -9.83 14.70 -25.23
CA ARG A 370 -9.02 13.72 -24.49
C ARG A 370 -9.88 12.60 -23.92
N LEU A 371 -11.01 12.90 -23.28
CA LEU A 371 -11.93 11.89 -22.74
C LEU A 371 -12.33 10.87 -23.82
N LEU A 372 -12.67 11.34 -25.02
CA LEU A 372 -13.05 10.48 -26.14
C LEU A 372 -11.88 9.63 -26.67
N GLN A 373 -10.66 10.18 -26.67
CA GLN A 373 -9.49 9.52 -27.25
C GLN A 373 -8.70 8.65 -26.25
N ARG A 374 -9.01 8.70 -24.95
CA ARG A 374 -8.37 7.86 -23.93
C ARG A 374 -8.92 6.44 -23.92
N ASN A 375 -8.06 5.47 -23.61
CA ASN A 375 -8.45 4.09 -23.34
C ASN A 375 -9.05 3.97 -21.93
N ILE A 376 -10.32 4.33 -21.78
CA ILE A 376 -11.06 4.26 -20.51
C ILE A 376 -12.02 3.07 -20.54
N ALA A 377 -11.90 2.15 -19.59
CA ALA A 377 -12.88 1.10 -19.36
C ALA A 377 -13.82 1.47 -18.21
N TYR A 378 -15.12 1.43 -18.49
CA TYR A 378 -16.19 1.51 -17.52
C TYR A 378 -16.47 0.09 -17.00
N LEU A 379 -16.03 -0.20 -15.78
CA LEU A 379 -16.15 -1.52 -15.14
C LEU A 379 -17.40 -1.52 -14.25
N LEU A 380 -18.47 -2.15 -14.70
CA LEU A 380 -19.81 -1.98 -14.14
C LEU A 380 -20.31 -3.29 -13.51
N GLY A 381 -20.38 -3.35 -12.20
CA GLY A 381 -21.01 -4.45 -11.47
C GLY A 381 -22.54 -4.35 -11.53
N ASN A 382 -23.23 -5.42 -11.93
CA ASN A 382 -24.69 -5.45 -12.04
C ASN A 382 -25.41 -6.13 -10.86
N GLY A 383 -24.69 -6.40 -9.77
CA GLY A 383 -25.26 -6.99 -8.56
C GLY A 383 -26.34 -6.10 -7.93
N THR A 384 -27.38 -6.71 -7.37
CA THR A 384 -28.59 -6.03 -6.87
C THR A 384 -28.57 -5.77 -5.36
N GLY A 385 -27.39 -5.87 -4.73
CA GLY A 385 -27.23 -5.62 -3.29
C GLY A 385 -27.56 -4.18 -2.91
N ALA A 386 -27.92 -3.96 -1.64
CA ALA A 386 -28.14 -2.62 -1.12
C ALA A 386 -26.86 -1.78 -1.19
N ASP A 387 -27.01 -0.50 -1.55
CA ASP A 387 -25.91 0.45 -1.65
C ASP A 387 -26.25 1.73 -0.88
N PRO A 388 -26.08 1.72 0.46
CA PRO A 388 -26.46 2.84 1.32
C PRO A 388 -25.62 4.11 1.08
N THR A 389 -24.55 3.99 0.29
CA THR A 389 -23.64 5.10 -0.03
C THR A 389 -23.97 5.78 -1.36
N LEU A 390 -25.00 5.31 -2.06
CA LEU A 390 -25.52 5.95 -3.26
C LEU A 390 -26.22 7.25 -2.88
N ASN A 391 -25.80 8.36 -3.51
CA ASN A 391 -26.50 9.62 -3.40
C ASN A 391 -27.77 9.57 -4.25
N THR A 392 -28.92 9.47 -3.60
CA THR A 392 -30.25 9.46 -4.24
C THR A 392 -31.04 10.73 -3.99
N THR A 393 -30.43 11.76 -3.42
CA THR A 393 -31.12 13.00 -3.01
C THR A 393 -30.72 14.20 -3.86
N ASP A 394 -29.42 14.37 -4.14
CA ASP A 394 -28.95 15.56 -4.86
C ASP A 394 -29.38 15.47 -6.32
N CYS A 395 -29.92 16.56 -6.86
CA CYS A 395 -30.54 16.53 -8.19
C CYS A 395 -29.51 16.14 -9.26
N GLU A 396 -28.28 16.64 -9.17
CA GLU A 396 -27.21 16.34 -10.12
C GLU A 396 -26.81 14.88 -10.11
N ALA A 397 -26.93 14.21 -8.95
CA ALA A 397 -26.61 12.80 -8.78
C ALA A 397 -27.74 11.92 -9.31
N THR A 398 -29.00 12.26 -9.01
CA THR A 398 -30.17 11.48 -9.44
C THR A 398 -30.34 11.51 -10.96
N TRP A 399 -30.00 12.61 -11.62
CA TRP A 399 -29.96 12.72 -13.09
C TRP A 399 -28.96 11.78 -13.78
N LEU A 400 -28.01 11.19 -13.05
CA LEU A 400 -27.09 10.22 -13.62
C LEU A 400 -27.74 8.83 -13.76
N GLY A 401 -28.76 8.52 -12.96
CA GLY A 401 -29.46 7.23 -12.98
C GLY A 401 -29.72 6.64 -11.58
N SER A 402 -30.63 5.67 -11.56
CA SER A 402 -31.20 5.03 -10.36
C SER A 402 -30.22 4.23 -9.49
N ASN A 403 -29.11 3.73 -10.04
CA ASN A 403 -28.06 3.03 -9.29
C ASN A 403 -26.71 3.12 -10.02
N ARG A 404 -25.59 2.70 -9.39
CA ARG A 404 -24.24 2.80 -9.97
C ARG A 404 -24.11 2.13 -11.34
N PHE A 405 -24.72 0.95 -11.50
CA PHE A 405 -24.73 0.23 -12.77
C PHE A 405 -25.42 1.07 -13.86
N LYS A 406 -26.62 1.58 -13.58
CA LYS A 406 -27.37 2.45 -14.50
C LYS A 406 -26.64 3.75 -14.82
N ARG A 407 -25.98 4.37 -13.83
CA ARG A 407 -25.13 5.55 -14.07
C ARG A 407 -24.01 5.28 -15.06
N GLY A 408 -23.36 4.13 -14.93
CA GLY A 408 -22.34 3.66 -15.88
C GLY A 408 -22.90 3.33 -17.26
N GLU A 409 -24.06 2.66 -17.32
CA GLU A 409 -24.74 2.36 -18.57
C GLU A 409 -25.13 3.64 -19.32
N HIS A 410 -25.64 4.67 -18.63
CA HIS A 410 -26.06 5.92 -19.27
C HIS A 410 -24.89 6.73 -19.83
N VAL A 411 -23.76 6.82 -19.13
CA VAL A 411 -22.59 7.54 -19.66
C VAL A 411 -22.00 6.79 -20.87
N PHE A 412 -21.99 5.46 -20.83
CA PHE A 412 -21.53 4.67 -21.96
C PHE A 412 -22.51 4.76 -23.15
N GLN A 413 -23.82 4.71 -22.88
CA GLN A 413 -24.84 4.94 -23.90
C GLN A 413 -24.73 6.33 -24.51
N TRP A 414 -24.37 7.36 -23.72
CA TRP A 414 -24.11 8.70 -24.21
C TRP A 414 -22.92 8.71 -25.18
N LEU A 415 -21.83 8.04 -24.82
CA LEU A 415 -20.64 7.90 -25.69
C LEU A 415 -21.02 7.24 -27.01
N GLU A 416 -21.73 6.11 -26.98
CA GLU A 416 -22.17 5.40 -28.18
C GLU A 416 -23.15 6.23 -29.01
N THR A 417 -24.09 6.94 -28.38
CA THR A 417 -25.10 7.73 -29.09
C THR A 417 -24.49 8.94 -29.80
N ARG A 418 -23.48 9.57 -29.20
CA ARG A 418 -22.94 10.86 -29.67
C ARG A 418 -21.61 10.71 -30.43
N TYR A 419 -20.84 9.66 -30.15
CA TYR A 419 -19.47 9.51 -30.62
C TYR A 419 -19.14 8.06 -31.02
N ALA A 420 -20.14 7.27 -31.42
CA ALA A 420 -19.91 5.93 -31.98
C ALA A 420 -18.81 5.95 -33.04
N GLY A 421 -17.87 5.01 -32.93
CA GLY A 421 -16.71 4.89 -33.83
C GLY A 421 -15.60 5.95 -33.63
N VAL A 422 -15.81 6.95 -32.76
CA VAL A 422 -14.81 7.99 -32.44
C VAL A 422 -14.24 7.79 -31.04
N HIS A 423 -15.07 7.45 -30.05
CA HIS A 423 -14.57 7.19 -28.70
C HIS A 423 -13.81 5.87 -28.62
N LYS A 424 -12.78 5.82 -27.77
CA LYS A 424 -11.99 4.61 -27.49
C LYS A 424 -12.36 3.91 -26.19
N SER A 425 -13.38 4.39 -25.51
CA SER A 425 -13.84 3.82 -24.25
C SER A 425 -14.43 2.42 -24.44
N GLN A 426 -14.33 1.61 -23.39
CA GLN A 426 -14.84 0.23 -23.33
C GLN A 426 -15.83 0.09 -22.19
N LYS A 427 -16.74 -0.87 -22.31
CA LYS A 427 -17.64 -1.28 -21.22
C LYS A 427 -17.39 -2.74 -20.86
N VAL A 428 -17.20 -3.01 -19.58
CA VAL A 428 -17.07 -4.37 -19.04
C VAL A 428 -18.11 -4.53 -17.95
N VAL A 429 -19.05 -5.45 -18.13
CA VAL A 429 -20.06 -5.77 -17.11
C VAL A 429 -19.57 -6.93 -16.26
N VAL A 430 -19.54 -6.75 -14.95
CA VAL A 430 -19.18 -7.78 -13.97
C VAL A 430 -20.46 -8.39 -13.41
N GLN A 431 -20.66 -9.68 -13.64
CA GLN A 431 -21.91 -10.35 -13.30
C GLN A 431 -22.05 -10.63 -11.80
N GLY A 432 -23.17 -10.25 -11.21
CA GLY A 432 -23.55 -10.58 -9.83
C GLY A 432 -22.81 -9.79 -8.75
N VAL A 433 -21.80 -8.98 -9.09
CA VAL A 433 -21.06 -8.15 -8.12
C VAL A 433 -21.68 -6.75 -8.06
N GLY A 434 -22.00 -6.29 -6.86
CA GLY A 434 -22.52 -4.94 -6.61
C GLY A 434 -21.41 -3.92 -6.33
N HIS A 435 -21.64 -3.04 -5.36
CA HIS A 435 -20.65 -2.04 -4.91
C HIS A 435 -19.60 -2.64 -3.95
N ASP A 436 -18.87 -3.65 -4.44
CA ASP A 436 -17.83 -4.38 -3.71
C ASP A 436 -16.49 -4.30 -4.44
N GLY A 437 -15.52 -3.58 -3.85
CA GLY A 437 -14.21 -3.37 -4.46
C GLY A 437 -13.41 -4.66 -4.63
N GLN A 438 -13.48 -5.58 -3.65
CA GLN A 438 -12.77 -6.86 -3.73
C GLN A 438 -13.39 -7.74 -4.80
N GLY A 439 -14.73 -7.89 -4.76
CA GLY A 439 -15.48 -8.67 -5.74
C GLY A 439 -15.25 -8.18 -7.16
N MET A 440 -15.18 -6.86 -7.38
CA MET A 440 -14.90 -6.29 -8.70
C MET A 440 -13.50 -6.66 -9.19
N TYR A 441 -12.44 -6.38 -8.40
CA TYR A 441 -11.07 -6.61 -8.86
C TYR A 441 -10.66 -8.08 -8.93
N LEU A 442 -11.31 -8.95 -8.15
CA LEU A 442 -11.07 -10.40 -8.21
C LEU A 442 -12.03 -11.14 -9.16
N SER A 443 -12.99 -10.45 -9.76
CA SER A 443 -13.86 -11.03 -10.80
C SER A 443 -13.06 -11.51 -12.01
N GLN A 444 -13.63 -12.46 -12.76
CA GLN A 444 -13.01 -12.97 -13.97
C GLN A 444 -12.90 -11.87 -15.04
N GLU A 445 -13.94 -11.05 -15.18
CA GLU A 445 -14.07 -10.02 -16.20
C GLU A 445 -13.04 -8.90 -16.02
N VAL A 446 -12.89 -8.38 -14.80
CA VAL A 446 -11.90 -7.34 -14.51
C VAL A 446 -10.48 -7.90 -14.57
N ASN A 447 -10.24 -9.11 -14.05
CA ASN A 447 -8.94 -9.75 -14.18
C ASN A 447 -8.54 -9.97 -15.65
N ALA A 448 -9.46 -10.44 -16.50
CA ALA A 448 -9.21 -10.60 -17.92
C ALA A 448 -8.89 -9.25 -18.58
N TRP A 449 -9.62 -8.20 -18.23
CA TRP A 449 -9.36 -6.84 -18.71
C TRP A 449 -7.98 -6.34 -18.27
N ILE A 450 -7.61 -6.43 -16.99
CA ILE A 450 -6.28 -6.04 -16.48
C ILE A 450 -5.18 -6.76 -17.26
N LYS A 451 -5.29 -8.09 -17.42
CA LYS A 451 -4.32 -8.88 -18.19
C LYS A 451 -4.17 -8.40 -19.63
N SER A 452 -5.25 -7.93 -20.27
CA SER A 452 -5.20 -7.38 -21.62
C SER A 452 -4.53 -6.01 -21.72
N GLN A 453 -4.48 -5.24 -20.62
CA GLN A 453 -3.76 -3.97 -20.57
C GLN A 453 -2.27 -4.16 -20.28
N LEU A 454 -1.90 -5.25 -19.60
CA LEU A 454 -0.52 -5.57 -19.24
C LEU A 454 0.19 -6.46 -20.27
N LYS A 455 -0.50 -7.10 -21.20
CA LYS A 455 0.13 -7.70 -22.39
C LYS A 455 0.47 -6.60 -23.40
#